data_AF-A0A947KS55-F1
#
_entry.id   AF-A0A947KS55-F1
#
_cell.length_a   1.000
_cell.length_b   1.000
_cell.length_c   1.000
_cell.angle_alpha   90.00
_cell.angle_beta   90.00
_cell.angle_gamma   90.00
#
_symmetry.space_group_name_H-M   'P 1'
#
loop_
_entity.id
_entity.type
_entity.pdbx_description
1 polymer ?
#
loop_
_entity_poly.entity_id
_entity_poly.type
_entity_poly.pdbx_seq_one_letter_code
_entity_poly.pdbx_strand_id
1 'polypeptide(L)'
;MSRKNNSIFSKPFIKSLFFMQNEWHQHGVFLHTLRVTYYALRGGDFRFFAAGLLHDVGKPFVAHQKEEDIEHGEYSFMDHEERSYQIIKNWFFISRYTKLIVRHHYLIRDIKKHKIKEPLRYQSKKEIWESLDEKMQEDLKRFLVYDDMGKGKKRR
;
A
#
# COMPACT_ATOMS: atom_id res chain seq x y z
N MET A 1 -2.64 -6.61 13.13
CA MET A 1 -3.48 -7.12 12.03
C MET A 1 -4.90 -6.67 12.24
N SER A 2 -5.42 -5.86 11.31
CA SER A 2 -6.84 -5.54 11.20
C SER A 2 -7.66 -6.84 11.23
N ARG A 3 -8.68 -6.91 12.12
CA ARG A 3 -9.64 -8.04 12.16
C ARG A 3 -10.58 -8.06 10.95
N LYS A 4 -10.55 -7.00 10.13
CA LYS A 4 -11.51 -6.83 9.03
C LYS A 4 -11.06 -7.58 7.79
N ASN A 5 -11.95 -8.41 7.28
CA ASN A 5 -11.77 -9.15 6.03
C ASN A 5 -13.07 -9.04 5.21
N ASN A 6 -13.18 -7.96 4.45
CA ASN A 6 -14.31 -7.69 3.57
C ASN A 6 -14.39 -8.76 2.47
N SER A 7 -15.60 -9.27 2.21
CA SER A 7 -15.84 -10.13 1.04
C SER A 7 -15.76 -9.31 -0.25
N ILE A 8 -15.46 -9.96 -1.38
CA ILE A 8 -15.28 -9.32 -2.70
C ILE A 8 -16.55 -8.56 -3.15
N PHE A 9 -17.72 -8.98 -2.68
CA PHE A 9 -19.00 -8.34 -3.01
C PHE A 9 -19.49 -7.34 -1.94
N SER A 10 -18.75 -7.17 -0.85
CA SER A 10 -19.16 -6.23 0.19
C SER A 10 -19.05 -4.78 -0.29
N LYS A 11 -19.95 -3.93 0.23
CA LYS A 11 -19.97 -2.50 -0.09
C LYS A 11 -18.61 -1.80 0.16
N PRO A 12 -17.91 -2.02 1.30
CA PRO A 12 -16.57 -1.43 1.50
C PRO A 12 -15.54 -1.89 0.46
N PHE A 13 -15.57 -3.16 0.08
CA PHE A 13 -14.64 -3.70 -0.92
C PHE A 13 -14.86 -3.04 -2.28
N ILE A 14 -16.08 -3.08 -2.80
CA ILE A 14 -16.41 -2.52 -4.13
C ILE A 14 -16.17 -1.00 -4.14
N LYS A 15 -16.60 -0.28 -3.10
CA LYS A 15 -16.39 1.16 -3.00
C LYS A 15 -14.91 1.53 -2.97
N SER A 16 -14.12 0.85 -2.15
CA SER A 16 -12.69 1.15 -2.05
C SER A 16 -11.89 0.75 -3.29
N LEU A 17 -12.26 -0.35 -3.93
CA LEU A 17 -11.62 -0.80 -5.16
C LEU A 17 -11.83 0.21 -6.31
N PHE A 18 -13.07 0.65 -6.56
CA PHE A 18 -13.39 1.40 -7.78
C PHE A 18 -13.58 2.91 -7.58
N PHE A 19 -14.04 3.35 -6.41
CA PHE A 19 -14.60 4.71 -6.29
C PHE A 19 -13.88 5.60 -5.27
N MET A 20 -13.56 5.10 -4.07
CA MET A 20 -13.18 5.96 -2.95
C MET A 20 -12.10 5.34 -2.05
N GLN A 21 -10.98 6.04 -1.86
CA GLN A 21 -9.98 5.69 -0.84
C GLN A 21 -10.05 6.69 0.34
N ASN A 22 -8.92 7.27 0.74
CA ASN A 22 -8.81 8.33 1.73
C ASN A 22 -8.56 9.68 1.06
N GLU A 23 -8.50 10.74 1.86
CA GLU A 23 -8.21 12.12 1.42
C GLU A 23 -6.99 12.26 0.49
N TRP A 24 -5.99 11.39 0.62
CA TRP A 24 -4.73 11.46 -0.13
C TRP A 24 -4.84 10.93 -1.55
N HIS A 25 -5.89 10.20 -1.91
CA HIS A 25 -6.02 9.52 -3.20
C HIS A 25 -7.23 10.05 -3.96
N GLN A 26 -6.99 10.59 -5.14
CA GLN A 26 -8.06 11.04 -6.03
C GLN A 26 -8.99 9.89 -6.47
N HIS A 27 -8.43 8.68 -6.59
CA HIS A 27 -9.06 7.53 -7.24
C HIS A 27 -9.18 6.32 -6.31
N GLY A 28 -10.07 5.38 -6.65
CA GLY A 28 -10.13 4.05 -6.04
C GLY A 28 -8.82 3.26 -6.21
N VAL A 29 -8.67 2.18 -5.45
CA VAL A 29 -7.45 1.34 -5.44
C VAL A 29 -7.08 0.82 -6.83
N PHE A 30 -8.07 0.44 -7.63
CA PHE A 30 -7.84 -0.07 -8.98
C PHE A 30 -7.14 0.95 -9.88
N LEU A 31 -7.68 2.16 -10.00
CA LEU A 31 -7.08 3.18 -10.86
C LEU A 31 -5.77 3.71 -10.27
N HIS A 32 -5.64 3.77 -8.93
CA HIS A 32 -4.38 4.09 -8.28
C HIS A 32 -3.26 3.10 -8.67
N THR A 33 -3.49 1.80 -8.50
CA THR A 33 -2.49 0.75 -8.85
C THR A 33 -2.11 0.76 -10.33
N LEU A 34 -3.08 0.99 -11.22
CA LEU A 34 -2.79 1.18 -12.66
C LEU A 34 -1.92 2.39 -12.93
N ARG A 35 -2.15 3.52 -12.24
CA ARG A 35 -1.32 4.73 -12.38
C ARG A 35 0.10 4.51 -11.84
N VAL A 36 0.25 3.86 -10.68
CA VAL A 36 1.57 3.50 -10.14
C VAL A 36 2.34 2.63 -11.14
N THR A 37 1.67 1.61 -11.69
CA THR A 37 2.25 0.74 -12.72
C THR A 37 2.65 1.55 -13.95
N TYR A 38 1.77 2.40 -14.47
CA TYR A 38 2.05 3.27 -15.61
C TYR A 38 3.28 4.16 -15.38
N TYR A 39 3.38 4.84 -14.23
CA TYR A 39 4.52 5.72 -13.95
C TYR A 39 5.83 4.95 -13.76
N ALA A 40 5.78 3.78 -13.14
CA ALA A 40 6.96 2.92 -13.00
C ALA A 40 7.47 2.45 -14.38
N LEU A 41 6.57 2.00 -15.26
CA LEU A 41 6.92 1.59 -16.62
C LEU A 41 7.44 2.77 -17.46
N ARG A 42 6.78 3.92 -17.39
CA ARG A 42 7.21 5.15 -18.07
C ARG A 42 8.57 5.63 -17.59
N GLY A 43 8.91 5.39 -16.31
CA GLY A 43 10.21 5.68 -15.71
C GLY A 43 11.31 4.68 -16.08
N GLY A 44 11.01 3.63 -16.85
CA GLY A 44 11.94 2.59 -17.23
C GLY A 44 12.14 1.50 -16.16
N ASP A 45 11.40 1.53 -15.05
CA ASP A 45 11.50 0.55 -13.97
C ASP A 45 10.56 -0.64 -14.19
N PHE A 46 10.77 -1.37 -15.28
CA PHE A 46 9.98 -2.55 -15.64
C PHE A 46 9.94 -3.62 -14.54
N ARG A 47 10.99 -3.68 -13.71
CA ARG A 47 11.05 -4.57 -12.53
C ARG A 47 9.95 -4.31 -11.50
N PHE A 48 9.35 -3.13 -11.48
CA PHE A 48 8.23 -2.79 -10.61
C PHE A 48 6.87 -3.18 -11.18
N PHE A 49 6.78 -3.71 -12.40
CA PHE A 49 5.49 -4.04 -13.04
C PHE A 49 4.54 -4.83 -12.13
N ALA A 50 5.01 -5.99 -11.63
CA ALA A 50 4.19 -6.84 -10.76
C ALA A 50 3.91 -6.18 -9.40
N ALA A 51 4.85 -5.40 -8.86
CA ALA A 51 4.64 -4.70 -7.60
C ALA A 51 3.63 -3.55 -7.74
N GLY A 52 3.66 -2.81 -8.85
CA GLY A 52 2.72 -1.74 -9.16
C GLY A 52 1.28 -2.24 -9.17
N LEU A 53 1.05 -3.42 -9.78
CA LEU A 53 -0.27 -4.05 -9.83
C LEU A 53 -0.75 -4.61 -8.48
N LEU A 54 0.18 -5.04 -7.61
CA LEU A 54 -0.16 -5.86 -6.44
C LEU A 54 0.07 -5.20 -5.08
N HIS A 55 0.78 -4.07 -4.99
CA HIS A 55 1.15 -3.46 -3.70
C HIS A 55 -0.04 -3.20 -2.77
N ASP A 56 -1.18 -2.84 -3.36
CA ASP A 56 -2.41 -2.49 -2.66
C ASP A 56 -3.56 -3.51 -2.81
N VAL A 57 -3.27 -4.72 -3.29
CA VAL A 57 -4.31 -5.75 -3.47
C VAL A 57 -5.06 -6.08 -2.16
N GLY A 58 -4.42 -5.85 -1.02
CA GLY A 58 -4.98 -6.02 0.32
C GLY A 58 -5.92 -4.89 0.77
N LYS A 59 -5.82 -3.67 0.22
CA LYS A 59 -6.59 -2.50 0.70
C LYS A 59 -8.11 -2.77 0.74
N PRO A 60 -8.76 -3.27 -0.33
CA PRO A 60 -10.20 -3.50 -0.31
C PRO A 60 -10.66 -4.50 0.76
N PHE A 61 -9.82 -5.48 1.09
CA PHE A 61 -10.11 -6.49 2.11
C PHE A 61 -10.10 -5.91 3.53
N VAL A 62 -9.29 -4.87 3.80
CA VAL A 62 -9.19 -4.24 5.14
C VAL A 62 -9.90 -2.89 5.24
N ALA A 63 -10.57 -2.46 4.16
CA ALA A 63 -11.27 -1.17 4.09
C ALA A 63 -12.28 -1.00 5.23
N HIS A 64 -12.09 0.04 6.04
CA HIS A 64 -13.02 0.45 7.10
C HIS A 64 -13.13 1.96 7.16
N GLN A 65 -14.19 2.45 7.79
CA GLN A 65 -14.37 3.87 8.03
C GLN A 65 -14.20 4.08 9.53
N LYS A 66 -13.31 5.00 9.91
CA LYS A 66 -13.29 5.60 11.25
C LYS A 66 -14.31 6.72 11.32
N GLU A 67 -14.56 7.26 12.51
CA GLU A 67 -15.52 8.37 12.70
C GLU A 67 -15.23 9.55 11.74
N GLU A 68 -13.97 9.95 11.61
CA GLU A 68 -13.49 10.98 10.68
C GLU A 68 -13.71 10.62 9.19
N ASP A 69 -13.70 9.34 8.84
CA ASP A 69 -13.85 8.87 7.47
C ASP A 69 -15.33 8.81 7.05
N ILE A 70 -16.25 8.62 8.01
CA ILE A 70 -17.69 8.46 7.74
C ILE A 70 -18.28 9.72 7.11
N GLU A 71 -17.93 10.89 7.66
CA GLU A 71 -18.42 12.19 7.19
C GLU A 71 -18.11 12.42 5.70
N HIS A 72 -16.94 11.97 5.26
CA HIS A 72 -16.45 12.16 3.89
C HIS A 72 -16.65 10.93 2.99
N GLY A 73 -17.23 9.85 3.52
CA GLY A 73 -17.38 8.57 2.82
C GLY A 73 -16.05 7.88 2.49
N GLU A 74 -14.96 8.26 3.15
CA GLU A 74 -13.59 7.79 2.93
C GLU A 74 -13.33 6.44 3.62
N TYR A 75 -12.18 5.82 3.34
CA TYR A 75 -11.76 4.55 3.92
C TYR A 75 -10.32 4.59 4.44
N SER A 76 -10.14 4.03 5.64
CA SER A 76 -8.88 3.67 6.25
C SER A 76 -8.47 2.23 5.92
N PHE A 77 -7.16 1.99 5.81
CA PHE A 77 -6.57 0.72 5.36
C PHE A 77 -5.44 0.24 6.28
N MET A 78 -5.79 -0.10 7.53
CA MET A 78 -4.82 -0.54 8.52
C MET A 78 -4.20 -1.89 8.14
N ASP A 79 -2.87 -1.97 8.17
CA ASP A 79 -2.06 -3.16 7.86
C ASP A 79 -2.31 -3.74 6.44
N HIS A 80 -2.63 -2.88 5.46
CA HIS A 80 -2.94 -3.34 4.10
C HIS A 80 -1.75 -3.96 3.38
N GLU A 81 -0.53 -3.55 3.70
CA GLU A 81 0.72 -4.06 3.12
C GLU A 81 0.94 -5.53 3.52
N GLU A 82 0.72 -5.84 4.81
CA GLU A 82 0.76 -7.21 5.30
C GLU A 82 -0.39 -8.02 4.70
N ARG A 83 -1.59 -7.44 4.56
CA ARG A 83 -2.71 -8.12 3.88
C ARG A 83 -2.38 -8.44 2.43
N SER A 84 -1.81 -7.49 1.69
CA SER A 84 -1.36 -7.67 0.31
C SER A 84 -0.33 -8.80 0.23
N TYR A 85 0.66 -8.81 1.12
CA TYR A 85 1.65 -9.88 1.21
C TYR A 85 1.00 -11.26 1.47
N GLN A 86 0.08 -11.35 2.44
CA GLN A 86 -0.60 -12.61 2.76
C GLN A 86 -1.43 -13.16 1.60
N ILE A 87 -1.98 -12.30 0.75
CA ILE A 87 -2.71 -12.71 -0.47
C ILE A 87 -1.74 -13.34 -1.48
N ILE A 88 -0.57 -12.74 -1.68
CA ILE A 88 0.36 -13.13 -2.75
C ILE A 88 1.48 -14.09 -2.31
N LYS A 89 1.68 -14.33 -0.99
CA LYS A 89 2.86 -15.02 -0.44
C LYS A 89 3.09 -16.40 -1.06
N ASN A 90 2.01 -17.12 -1.34
CA ASN A 90 2.04 -18.50 -1.85
C ASN A 90 1.90 -18.58 -3.37
N TRP A 91 1.82 -17.45 -4.09
CA TRP A 91 1.78 -17.46 -5.55
C TRP A 91 3.19 -17.77 -6.07
N PHE A 92 3.36 -18.96 -6.65
CA PHE A 92 4.66 -19.46 -7.11
C PHE A 92 5.24 -18.62 -8.27
N PHE A 93 4.37 -17.99 -9.05
CA PHE A 93 4.74 -17.13 -10.17
C PHE A 93 5.11 -15.68 -9.76
N ILE A 94 4.91 -15.31 -8.49
CA ILE A 94 5.33 -13.99 -7.98
C ILE A 94 6.70 -14.11 -7.33
N SER A 95 7.65 -13.33 -7.83
CA SER A 95 9.03 -13.31 -7.34
C SER A 95 9.12 -12.89 -5.86
N ARG A 96 10.16 -13.36 -5.16
CA ARG A 96 10.50 -12.88 -3.80
C ARG A 96 10.69 -11.36 -3.77
N TYR A 97 11.33 -10.81 -4.81
CA TYR A 97 11.53 -9.37 -4.96
C TYR A 97 10.20 -8.60 -4.91
N THR A 98 9.22 -8.98 -5.74
CA THR A 98 7.90 -8.36 -5.74
C THR A 98 7.22 -8.47 -4.38
N LYS A 99 7.30 -9.63 -3.72
CA LYS A 99 6.72 -9.83 -2.39
C LYS A 99 7.31 -8.89 -1.34
N LEU A 100 8.62 -8.62 -1.40
CA LEU A 100 9.29 -7.67 -0.51
C LEU A 100 8.85 -6.23 -0.77
N ILE A 101 8.76 -5.80 -2.03
CA ILE A 101 8.23 -4.46 -2.36
C ILE A 101 6.80 -4.33 -1.85
N VAL A 102 5.90 -5.27 -2.16
CA VAL A 102 4.50 -5.23 -1.73
C VAL A 102 4.39 -5.12 -0.20
N ARG A 103 5.17 -5.93 0.54
CA ARG A 103 5.10 -5.96 2.02
C ARG A 103 5.67 -4.71 2.68
N HIS A 104 6.68 -4.08 2.07
CA HIS A 104 7.48 -3.04 2.73
C HIS A 104 7.43 -1.67 2.06
N HIS A 105 6.68 -1.48 0.97
CA HIS A 105 6.64 -0.22 0.21
C HIS A 105 6.33 0.99 1.10
N TYR A 106 5.47 0.86 2.11
CA TYR A 106 5.13 1.97 3.00
C TYR A 106 5.98 2.06 4.29
N LEU A 107 6.92 1.13 4.50
CA LEU A 107 7.66 0.95 5.76
C LEU A 107 8.38 2.23 6.22
N ILE A 108 9.08 2.92 5.31
CA ILE A 108 9.82 4.14 5.64
C ILE A 108 8.90 5.30 6.07
N ARG A 109 7.67 5.37 5.55
CA ARG A 109 6.67 6.38 5.97
C ARG A 109 6.14 6.05 7.36
N ASP A 110 5.90 4.78 7.63
CA ASP A 110 5.46 4.33 8.94
C ASP A 110 6.52 4.57 10.02
N ILE A 111 7.80 4.31 9.73
CA ILE A 111 8.90 4.64 10.65
C ILE A 111 8.86 6.13 11.02
N LYS A 112 8.74 7.02 10.02
CA LYS A 112 8.63 8.47 10.25
C LYS A 112 7.40 8.83 11.09
N LYS A 113 6.25 8.21 10.81
CA LYS A 113 4.98 8.45 11.52
C LYS A 113 5.03 8.05 13.00
N HIS A 114 5.65 6.92 13.31
CA HIS A 114 5.63 6.34 14.66
C HIS A 114 6.77 6.79 15.56
N LYS A 115 7.79 7.48 15.03
CA LYS A 115 8.98 7.94 15.77
C LYS A 115 8.68 8.63 17.10
N ILE A 116 7.60 9.41 17.17
CA ILE A 116 7.21 10.17 18.37
C ILE A 116 6.06 9.49 19.12
N LYS A 117 5.07 8.95 18.39
CA LYS A 117 3.79 8.50 18.98
C LYS A 117 3.81 7.05 19.48
N GLU A 118 4.62 6.17 18.90
CA GLU A 118 4.64 4.73 19.23
C GLU A 118 6.08 4.18 19.17
N PRO A 119 6.92 4.43 20.20
CA PRO A 119 8.36 4.09 20.18
C PRO A 119 8.66 2.61 19.92
N LEU A 120 7.87 1.70 20.50
CA LEU A 120 8.03 0.25 20.29
C LEU A 120 7.73 -0.16 18.84
N ARG A 121 6.71 0.46 18.22
CA ARG A 121 6.36 0.21 16.83
C ARG A 121 7.39 0.82 15.88
N TYR A 122 7.94 1.97 16.24
CA TYR A 122 9.07 2.58 15.54
C TYR A 122 10.28 1.63 15.56
N GLN A 123 10.66 1.11 16.73
CA GLN A 123 11.83 0.23 16.87
C GLN A 123 11.69 -1.04 16.04
N SER A 124 10.56 -1.75 16.15
CA SER A 124 10.31 -2.96 15.37
C SER A 124 10.33 -2.71 13.84
N LYS A 125 9.75 -1.60 13.38
CA LYS A 125 9.79 -1.24 11.95
C LYS A 125 11.19 -0.83 11.49
N LYS A 126 11.96 -0.18 12.36
CA LYS A 126 13.35 0.20 12.11
C LYS A 126 14.24 -1.03 11.97
N GLU A 127 14.09 -2.02 12.84
CA GLU A 127 14.82 -3.30 12.75
C GLU A 127 14.53 -4.03 11.43
N ILE A 128 13.25 -4.06 11.00
CA ILE A 128 12.89 -4.60 9.68
C ILE A 128 13.62 -3.84 8.57
N TRP A 129 13.58 -2.50 8.61
CA TRP A 129 14.24 -1.67 7.60
C TRP A 129 15.76 -1.90 7.54
N GLU A 130 16.42 -1.95 8.69
CA GLU A 130 17.87 -2.19 8.80
C GLU A 130 18.27 -3.61 8.39
N SER A 131 17.35 -4.57 8.44
CA SER A 131 17.56 -5.93 7.94
C SER A 131 17.50 -6.05 6.40
N LEU A 132 16.94 -5.05 5.71
CA LEU A 132 16.87 -5.03 4.24
C LEU A 132 18.20 -4.58 3.66
N ASP A 133 18.64 -5.23 2.58
CA ASP A 133 19.83 -4.79 1.84
C ASP A 133 19.63 -3.38 1.23
N GLU A 134 20.74 -2.69 0.99
CA GLU A 134 20.76 -1.30 0.52
C GLU A 134 19.98 -1.13 -0.79
N LYS A 135 20.12 -2.08 -1.71
CA LYS A 135 19.41 -2.07 -2.99
C LYS A 135 17.89 -2.16 -2.81
N MET A 136 17.41 -2.99 -1.89
CA MET A 136 15.99 -3.07 -1.55
C MET A 136 15.50 -1.77 -0.90
N GLN A 137 16.29 -1.17 -0.01
CA GLN A 137 15.94 0.13 0.58
C GLN A 137 15.82 1.24 -0.49
N GLU A 138 16.73 1.28 -1.46
CA GLU A 138 16.67 2.19 -2.61
C GLU A 138 15.44 1.93 -3.47
N ASP A 139 15.17 0.67 -3.80
CA ASP A 139 14.01 0.27 -4.58
C ASP A 139 12.69 0.66 -3.89
N LEU A 140 12.59 0.49 -2.57
CA LEU A 140 11.42 0.91 -1.78
C LEU A 140 11.24 2.43 -1.82
N LYS A 141 12.32 3.21 -1.68
CA LYS A 141 12.28 4.68 -1.81
C LYS A 141 11.84 5.08 -3.21
N ARG A 142 12.36 4.44 -4.25
CA ARG A 142 12.03 4.71 -5.64
C ARG A 142 10.58 4.34 -5.96
N PHE A 143 10.11 3.18 -5.52
CA PHE A 143 8.73 2.74 -5.70
C PHE A 143 7.74 3.71 -5.04
N LEU A 144 8.08 4.27 -3.87
CA LEU A 144 7.25 5.27 -3.20
C LEU A 144 7.05 6.57 -4.00
N VAL A 145 8.02 6.93 -4.85
CA VAL A 145 7.84 8.07 -5.78
C VAL A 145 6.71 7.76 -6.77
N TYR A 146 6.68 6.55 -7.33
CA TYR A 146 5.60 6.13 -8.23
C TYR A 146 4.26 5.97 -7.53
N ASP A 147 4.27 5.45 -6.29
CA ASP A 147 3.10 5.42 -5.40
C ASP A 147 2.49 6.83 -5.27
N ASP A 148 3.31 7.84 -4.95
CA ASP A 148 2.87 9.23 -4.82
C ASP A 148 2.32 9.81 -6.12
N MET A 149 2.98 9.57 -7.25
CA MET A 149 2.48 9.99 -8.56
C MET A 149 1.12 9.34 -8.90
N GLY A 150 0.92 8.10 -8.43
CA GLY A 150 -0.30 7.33 -8.58
C GLY A 150 -1.50 7.92 -7.84
N LYS A 151 -1.29 8.73 -6.79
CA LYS A 151 -2.36 9.29 -5.95
C LYS A 151 -3.21 10.34 -6.65
N GLY A 152 -2.64 11.08 -7.60
CA GLY A 152 -3.32 12.21 -8.25
C GLY A 152 -3.43 13.43 -7.33
N LYS A 153 -4.49 14.23 -7.51
CA LYS A 153 -4.72 15.41 -6.66
C LYS A 153 -5.26 14.98 -5.30
N LYS A 154 -4.69 15.53 -4.22
CA LYS A 154 -5.24 15.42 -2.86
C LYS A 154 -6.69 15.94 -2.89
N ARG A 155 -7.62 15.21 -2.25
CA ARG A 155 -9.06 15.50 -2.32
C ARG A 155 -9.46 16.66 -1.41
N ARG A 156 -8.76 16.80 -0.28
CA ARG A 156 -8.89 17.84 0.74
C ARG A 156 -7.64 17.81 1.59
#